data_AF-A0A4Y2SUI0-F1
#
_entry.id   AF-A0A4Y2SUI0-F1
#
_cell.length_a   1.000
_cell.length_b   1.000
_cell.length_c   1.000
_cell.angle_alpha   90.00
_cell.angle_beta   90.00
_cell.angle_gamma   90.00
#
_symmetry.space_group_name_H-M   'P 1'
#
loop_
_entity.id
_entity.type
_entity.pdbx_description
1 polymer ?
#
loop_
_entity_poly.entity_id
_entity_poly.type
_entity_poly.pdbx_seq_one_letter_code
_entity_poly.pdbx_strand_id
1 'polypeptide(L)'
;MRKGTKSSLYKAFKPCTRDFNAESGVYIIDGGYLLHRVIWKRGSTFLSNCDNCVTYVCTKYKSTALVIFYGYPENETVGGTKCAEWARRTQKQMSSEVMFDETMIRTVSYEKFLANPKNKDRLISILMNKFSSVNMIYKKADEDADCLIVKAIALAPTHASVVVIGEDIELFVILIGICTFDNVYFLKLGKGKSLKKYFLLIQF
;
A
#
# COMPACT_ATOMS: atom_id res chain seq x y z
N MET A 1 9.50 -27.95 -5.19
CA MET A 1 8.88 -26.85 -5.97
C MET A 1 9.76 -25.61 -5.89
N ARG A 2 10.43 -25.21 -6.98
CA ARG A 2 11.23 -23.97 -6.99
C ARG A 2 10.29 -22.77 -6.92
N LYS A 3 10.49 -21.88 -5.95
CA LYS A 3 9.75 -20.62 -5.86
C LYS A 3 10.05 -19.79 -7.10
N GLY A 4 9.13 -19.73 -8.06
CA GLY A 4 9.12 -18.67 -9.05
C GLY A 4 9.04 -17.32 -8.33
N THR A 5 9.78 -16.31 -8.79
CA THR A 5 9.69 -14.97 -8.22
C THR A 5 8.27 -14.47 -8.46
N LYS A 6 7.44 -14.31 -7.43
CA LYS A 6 6.02 -13.87 -7.54
C LYS A 6 5.80 -12.70 -8.52
N SER A 7 6.79 -11.83 -8.67
CA SER A 7 6.79 -10.70 -9.62
C SER A 7 6.82 -11.09 -11.11
N SER A 8 7.20 -12.32 -11.49
CA SER A 8 7.22 -12.78 -12.88
C SER A 8 5.83 -12.96 -13.46
N LEU A 9 4.81 -13.14 -12.61
CA LEU A 9 3.41 -13.24 -13.03
C LEU A 9 2.95 -12.00 -13.79
N TYR A 10 3.45 -10.80 -13.44
CA TYR A 10 3.18 -9.58 -14.21
C TYR A 10 3.59 -9.64 -15.69
N LYS A 11 4.48 -10.56 -16.08
CA LYS A 11 4.86 -10.77 -17.48
C LYS A 11 3.79 -11.49 -18.29
N ALA A 12 2.88 -12.21 -17.62
CA ALA A 12 1.75 -12.88 -18.25
C ALA A 12 0.61 -11.91 -18.60
N PHE A 13 0.63 -10.69 -18.05
CA PHE A 13 -0.38 -9.67 -18.27
C PHE A 13 0.12 -8.62 -19.26
N LYS A 14 -0.73 -8.22 -20.21
CA LYS A 14 -0.39 -7.17 -21.16
C LYS A 14 -0.58 -5.79 -20.49
N PRO A 15 0.43 -4.91 -20.50
CA PRO A 15 0.22 -3.55 -20.04
C PRO A 15 -0.82 -2.83 -20.90
N CYS A 16 -1.63 -1.99 -20.27
CA CYS A 16 -2.51 -1.08 -20.98
C CYS A 16 -1.67 0.00 -21.68
N THR A 17 -1.98 0.27 -22.94
CA THR A 17 -1.37 1.33 -23.75
C THR A 17 -2.26 2.56 -23.87
N ARG A 18 -3.45 2.55 -23.26
CA ARG A 18 -4.34 3.72 -23.25
C ARG A 18 -3.75 4.75 -22.30
N ASP A 19 -3.67 5.99 -22.77
CA ASP A 19 -3.47 7.13 -21.89
C ASP A 19 -4.74 7.32 -21.06
N PHE A 20 -4.61 7.21 -19.74
CA PHE A 20 -5.69 7.51 -18.82
C PHE A 20 -5.57 8.98 -18.41
N ASN A 21 -6.71 9.67 -18.31
CA ASN A 21 -6.71 11.06 -17.86
C ASN A 21 -6.38 11.11 -16.37
N ALA A 22 -5.12 11.37 -16.06
CA ALA A 22 -4.62 11.49 -14.70
C ALA A 22 -5.29 12.65 -13.92
N GLU A 23 -5.79 13.69 -14.60
CA GLU A 23 -6.40 14.87 -13.96
C GLU A 23 -7.81 14.59 -13.43
N SER A 24 -8.59 13.75 -14.10
CA SER A 24 -9.94 13.36 -13.65
C SER A 24 -9.96 12.05 -12.85
N GLY A 25 -8.82 11.36 -12.74
CA GLY A 25 -8.72 10.08 -12.05
C GLY A 25 -8.76 10.19 -10.52
N VAL A 26 -9.40 9.21 -9.88
CA VAL A 26 -9.31 8.94 -8.44
C VAL A 26 -8.20 7.93 -8.18
N TYR A 27 -7.41 8.18 -7.15
CA TYR A 27 -6.31 7.30 -6.75
C TYR A 27 -6.64 6.57 -5.46
N ILE A 28 -6.53 5.24 -5.50
CA ILE A 28 -6.64 4.38 -4.32
C ILE A 28 -5.25 3.79 -4.11
N ILE A 29 -4.64 4.04 -2.96
CA ILE A 29 -3.24 3.69 -2.68
C ILE A 29 -3.22 2.62 -1.61
N ASP A 30 -2.58 1.49 -1.91
CA ASP A 30 -2.19 0.51 -0.92
C ASP A 30 -1.15 1.12 0.04
N GLY A 31 -1.50 1.19 1.32
CA GLY A 31 -0.66 1.71 2.39
C GLY A 31 0.61 0.88 2.59
N GLY A 32 0.56 -0.43 2.34
CA GLY A 32 1.75 -1.29 2.35
C GLY A 32 2.74 -0.87 1.28
N TYR A 33 2.27 -0.61 0.05
CA TYR A 33 3.07 -0.01 -1.01
C TYR A 33 3.66 1.34 -0.58
N LEU A 34 2.85 2.25 0.00
CA LEU A 34 3.30 3.59 0.38
C LEU A 34 4.46 3.54 1.38
N LEU A 35 4.31 2.70 2.42
CA LEU A 35 5.33 2.52 3.46
C LEU A 35 6.67 2.08 2.87
N HIS A 36 6.68 1.24 1.84
CA HIS A 36 7.91 0.76 1.22
C HIS A 36 8.44 1.65 0.09
N ARG A 37 7.64 2.59 -0.41
CA ARG A 37 8.02 3.42 -1.57
C ARG A 37 8.78 4.68 -1.17
N VAL A 38 8.30 5.38 -0.14
CA VAL A 38 8.88 6.66 0.26
C VAL A 38 10.27 6.41 0.83
N ILE A 39 11.26 7.20 0.43
CA ILE A 39 12.64 7.04 0.90
C ILE A 39 12.79 7.79 2.22
N TRP A 40 13.16 7.06 3.27
CA TRP A 40 13.34 7.60 4.62
C TRP A 40 14.78 8.01 4.80
N LYS A 41 15.03 9.32 4.89
CA LYS A 41 16.39 9.87 5.01
C LYS A 41 17.01 9.46 6.35
N ARG A 42 18.30 9.13 6.34
CA ARG A 42 19.04 8.83 7.56
C ARG A 42 19.20 10.11 8.37
N GLY A 43 19.04 10.03 9.69
CA GLY A 43 19.10 11.21 10.57
C GLY A 43 17.79 12.02 10.64
N SER A 44 16.73 11.59 9.93
CA SER A 44 15.41 12.22 10.02
C SER A 44 14.55 11.57 11.11
N THR A 45 13.69 12.39 11.73
CA THR A 45 12.73 11.96 12.73
C THR A 45 11.58 11.15 12.11
N PHE A 46 10.84 10.37 12.91
CA PHE A 46 9.64 9.70 12.40
C PHE A 46 8.63 10.70 11.81
N LEU A 47 8.44 11.83 12.47
CA LEU A 47 7.53 12.90 12.05
C LEU A 47 7.88 13.43 10.65
N SER A 48 9.13 13.87 10.47
CA SER A 48 9.60 14.44 9.20
C SER A 48 9.51 13.44 8.05
N ASN A 49 9.70 12.16 8.33
CA ASN A 49 9.51 11.13 7.32
C ASN A 49 8.02 10.88 7.00
N CYS A 50 7.12 10.96 7.98
CA CYS A 50 5.68 10.94 7.71
C CYS A 50 5.25 12.17 6.88
N ASP A 51 5.80 13.35 7.14
CA ASP A 51 5.57 14.55 6.33
C ASP A 51 6.02 14.34 4.87
N ASN A 52 7.16 13.66 4.66
CA ASN A 52 7.61 13.26 3.32
C ASN A 52 6.63 12.29 2.64
N CYS A 53 6.03 11.36 3.39
CA CYS A 53 5.00 10.47 2.85
C CYS A 53 3.76 11.24 2.38
N VAL A 54 3.24 12.16 3.20
CA VAL A 54 2.09 13.00 2.84
C VAL A 54 2.42 13.85 1.60
N THR A 55 3.58 14.51 1.61
CA THR A 55 4.05 15.30 0.47
C THR A 55 4.16 14.47 -0.80
N TYR A 56 4.67 13.24 -0.70
CA TYR A 56 4.76 12.31 -1.82
C TYR A 56 3.38 11.99 -2.40
N VAL A 57 2.38 11.69 -1.55
CA VAL A 57 1.03 11.39 -2.04
C VAL A 57 0.41 12.61 -2.70
N CYS A 58 0.45 13.78 -2.04
CA CYS A 58 -0.11 15.02 -2.58
C CYS A 58 0.48 15.37 -3.94
N THR A 59 1.80 15.29 -4.08
CA THR A 59 2.51 15.70 -5.30
C THR A 59 2.38 14.69 -6.44
N LYS A 60 2.24 13.40 -6.14
CA LYS A 60 2.19 12.34 -7.18
C LYS A 60 0.78 11.90 -7.56
N TYR A 61 -0.16 11.95 -6.63
CA TYR A 61 -1.48 11.33 -6.76
C TYR A 61 -2.64 12.23 -6.32
N LYS A 62 -2.36 13.49 -5.94
CA LYS A 62 -3.32 14.49 -5.43
C LYS A 62 -3.68 14.31 -3.95
N SER A 63 -4.16 15.40 -3.35
CA SER A 63 -4.69 15.43 -1.98
C SER A 63 -6.00 14.65 -1.82
N THR A 64 -6.74 14.43 -2.90
CA THR A 64 -7.99 13.65 -2.90
C THR A 64 -7.78 12.13 -2.97
N ALA A 65 -6.52 11.67 -3.01
CA ALA A 65 -6.21 10.25 -3.02
C ALA A 65 -6.67 9.57 -1.72
N LEU A 66 -7.20 8.35 -1.83
CA LEU A 66 -7.54 7.50 -0.70
C LEU A 66 -6.38 6.55 -0.40
N VAL A 67 -5.82 6.63 0.81
CA VAL A 67 -4.78 5.71 1.28
C VAL A 67 -5.41 4.64 2.19
N ILE A 68 -5.19 3.36 1.90
CA ILE A 68 -5.78 2.25 2.67
C ILE A 68 -4.66 1.44 3.33
N PHE A 69 -4.58 1.48 4.66
CA PHE A 69 -3.63 0.73 5.45
C PHE A 69 -4.16 -0.63 5.89
N TYR A 70 -3.24 -1.58 6.06
CA TYR A 70 -3.51 -2.84 6.74
C TYR A 70 -3.77 -2.61 8.22
N GLY A 71 -4.62 -3.45 8.79
CA GLY A 71 -4.79 -3.56 10.23
C GLY A 71 -3.72 -4.45 10.83
N TYR A 72 -3.47 -4.28 12.13
CA TYR A 72 -2.69 -5.19 12.95
C TYR A 72 -3.45 -5.39 14.27
N PRO A 73 -4.32 -6.41 14.39
CA PRO A 73 -5.01 -6.69 15.65
C PRO A 73 -4.00 -6.95 16.77
N GLU A 74 -4.29 -6.40 17.96
CA GLU A 74 -3.44 -6.57 19.15
C GLU A 74 -3.51 -8.01 19.71
N ASN A 75 -4.59 -8.73 19.42
CA ASN A 75 -4.90 -10.05 19.95
C ASN A 75 -4.80 -11.14 18.87
N GLU A 76 -3.84 -12.06 19.05
CA GLU A 76 -3.64 -13.26 18.20
C GLU A 76 -4.84 -14.25 18.22
N THR A 77 -5.86 -13.99 19.04
CA THR A 77 -7.00 -14.88 19.28
C THR A 77 -8.12 -14.80 18.25
N VAL A 78 -8.07 -13.89 17.27
CA VAL A 78 -9.04 -13.89 16.17
C VAL A 78 -8.70 -15.04 15.23
N GLY A 79 -9.28 -16.20 15.47
CA GLY A 79 -9.06 -17.43 14.71
C GLY A 79 -9.51 -17.31 13.25
N GLY A 80 -8.63 -16.79 12.40
CA GLY A 80 -8.78 -16.78 10.94
C GLY A 80 -7.62 -17.49 10.25
N THR A 81 -7.82 -17.94 9.01
CA THR A 81 -6.77 -18.55 8.16
C THR A 81 -5.54 -17.65 7.97
N LYS A 82 -5.69 -16.34 8.18
CA LYS A 82 -4.63 -15.34 8.06
C LYS A 82 -3.70 -15.27 9.29
N CYS A 83 -4.20 -15.59 10.49
CA CYS A 83 -3.40 -15.62 11.73
C CYS A 83 -2.27 -16.67 11.65
N ALA A 84 -2.49 -17.81 10.99
CA ALA A 84 -1.45 -18.81 10.77
C ALA A 84 -0.34 -18.31 9.82
N GLU A 85 -0.70 -17.65 8.71
CA GLU A 85 0.29 -17.09 7.77
C GLU A 85 1.01 -15.89 8.40
N TRP A 86 0.33 -15.11 9.24
CA TRP A 86 0.93 -14.04 10.03
C TRP A 86 1.90 -14.58 11.07
N ALA A 87 1.50 -15.54 11.90
CA ALA A 87 2.37 -16.20 12.87
C ALA A 87 3.63 -16.79 12.20
N ARG A 88 3.46 -17.41 11.02
CA ARG A 88 4.58 -17.94 10.22
C ARG A 88 5.51 -16.85 9.68
N ARG A 89 4.99 -15.65 9.35
CA ARG A 89 5.80 -14.51 8.89
C ARG A 89 6.51 -13.83 10.07
N THR A 90 5.81 -13.62 11.18
CA THR A 90 6.34 -13.00 12.41
C THR A 90 7.43 -13.86 13.05
N GLN A 91 7.24 -15.18 13.16
CA GLN A 91 8.29 -16.11 13.64
C GLN A 91 9.56 -16.09 12.77
N LYS A 92 9.43 -15.71 11.50
CA LYS A 92 10.56 -15.65 10.56
C LYS A 92 11.22 -14.28 10.51
N GLN A 93 10.52 -13.21 10.88
CA GLN A 93 11.03 -11.84 10.95
C GLN A 93 11.27 -11.45 12.42
N MET A 94 12.42 -11.89 12.95
CA MET A 94 12.91 -11.52 14.28
C MET A 94 13.42 -10.07 14.31
N SER A 95 12.54 -9.07 14.21
CA SER A 95 12.89 -7.69 14.50
C SER A 95 12.29 -7.26 15.84
N SER A 96 13.11 -6.61 16.66
CA SER A 96 12.68 -6.06 17.94
C SER A 96 11.58 -5.02 17.76
N GLU A 97 10.64 -5.02 18.71
CA GLU A 97 9.73 -3.91 18.92
C GLU A 97 10.56 -2.68 19.34
N VAL A 98 10.27 -1.53 18.74
CA VAL A 98 10.92 -0.26 19.04
C VAL A 98 9.86 0.63 19.68
N MET A 99 10.14 1.10 20.89
CA MET A 99 9.36 2.18 21.50
C MET A 99 9.93 3.49 20.97
N PHE A 100 9.10 4.33 20.36
CA PHE A 100 9.54 5.60 19.79
C PHE A 100 8.44 6.66 19.87
N ASP A 101 8.86 7.92 19.94
CA ASP A 101 7.99 9.07 19.71
C ASP A 101 8.22 9.67 18.32
N GLU A 102 7.37 10.63 17.94
CA GLU A 102 7.40 11.29 16.63
C GLU A 102 8.72 12.03 16.35
N THR A 103 9.37 12.55 17.40
CA THR A 103 10.61 13.36 17.30
C THR A 103 11.87 12.51 17.30
N MET A 104 11.80 11.24 17.70
CA MET A 104 12.95 10.34 17.71
C MET A 104 13.51 10.09 16.30
N ILE A 105 14.84 10.04 16.22
CA ILE A 105 15.56 9.61 15.02
C ILE A 105 15.64 8.08 15.03
N ARG A 106 15.30 7.46 13.91
CA ARG A 106 15.34 5.99 13.78
C ARG A 106 16.77 5.46 13.97
N THR A 107 16.94 4.54 14.92
CA THR A 107 18.23 3.92 15.27
C THR A 107 18.53 2.64 14.47
N VAL A 108 17.49 1.96 13.97
CA VAL A 108 17.60 0.74 13.16
C VAL A 108 17.40 1.00 11.67
N SER A 109 17.69 0.02 10.80
CA SER A 109 17.35 0.14 9.38
C SER A 109 15.83 0.14 9.19
N TYR A 110 15.37 0.79 8.12
CA TYR A 110 13.93 0.92 7.86
C TYR A 110 13.27 -0.43 7.58
N GLU A 111 13.97 -1.30 6.88
CA GLU A 111 13.51 -2.64 6.53
C GLU A 111 13.33 -3.50 7.78
N LYS A 112 14.25 -3.38 8.75
CA LYS A 112 14.13 -4.06 10.04
C LYS A 112 12.98 -3.46 10.86
N PHE A 113 12.89 -2.14 10.93
CA PHE A 113 11.81 -1.47 11.63
C PHE A 113 10.42 -1.91 11.12
N LEU A 114 10.23 -1.88 9.79
CA LEU A 114 9.03 -2.37 9.11
C LEU A 114 8.96 -3.90 9.03
N ALA A 115 9.85 -4.68 9.62
CA ALA A 115 9.65 -6.13 9.72
C ALA A 115 8.74 -6.46 10.92
N ASN A 116 8.70 -5.59 11.93
CA ASN A 116 7.89 -5.80 13.12
C ASN A 116 6.49 -5.19 12.95
N PRO A 117 5.39 -5.97 13.14
CA PRO A 117 4.03 -5.49 12.94
C PRO A 117 3.62 -4.39 13.93
N LYS A 118 4.05 -4.45 15.20
CA LYS A 118 3.74 -3.41 16.19
C LYS A 118 4.39 -2.08 15.85
N ASN A 119 5.62 -2.12 15.33
CA ASN A 119 6.31 -0.92 14.85
C ASN A 119 5.57 -0.29 13.67
N LYS A 120 5.10 -1.13 12.72
CA LYS A 120 4.28 -0.65 11.60
C LYS A 120 2.99 -0.02 12.09
N ASP A 121 2.30 -0.67 13.03
CA ASP A 121 1.02 -0.19 13.52
C ASP A 121 1.13 1.19 14.16
N ARG A 122 2.11 1.37 15.05
CA ARG A 122 2.43 2.68 15.64
C ARG A 122 2.80 3.74 14.60
N LEU A 123 3.60 3.36 13.60
CA LEU A 123 3.97 4.28 12.52
C LEU A 123 2.75 4.69 11.68
N ILE A 124 1.87 3.74 11.37
CA ILE A 124 0.63 3.99 10.63
C ILE A 124 -0.26 4.96 11.42
N SER A 125 -0.36 4.81 12.74
CA SER A 125 -1.12 5.75 13.58
C SER A 125 -0.61 7.20 13.48
N ILE A 126 0.71 7.41 13.53
CA ILE A 126 1.31 8.74 13.32
C ILE A 126 1.03 9.27 11.91
N LEU A 127 1.17 8.40 10.91
CA LEU A 127 0.94 8.77 9.51
C LEU A 127 -0.54 9.09 9.23
N MET A 128 -1.48 8.38 9.84
CA MET A 128 -2.92 8.66 9.79
C MET A 128 -3.22 10.04 10.39
N ASN A 129 -2.65 10.37 11.56
CA ASN A 129 -2.78 11.71 12.15
C ASN A 129 -2.28 12.80 11.20
N LYS A 130 -1.18 12.53 10.47
CA LYS A 130 -0.66 13.45 9.47
C LYS A 130 -1.58 13.61 8.27
N PHE A 131 -2.13 12.52 7.74
CA PHE A 131 -3.15 12.61 6.69
C PHE A 131 -4.39 13.39 7.17
N SER A 132 -4.84 13.19 8.42
CA SER A 132 -5.92 13.98 9.02
C SER A 132 -5.60 15.47 9.05
N SER A 133 -4.40 15.86 9.48
CA SER A 133 -4.01 17.27 9.60
C SER A 133 -4.01 18.03 8.27
N VAL A 134 -3.92 17.32 7.14
CA VAL A 134 -3.98 17.90 5.80
C VAL A 134 -5.28 17.56 5.06
N ASN A 135 -6.30 17.10 5.78
CA ASN A 135 -7.62 16.73 5.26
C ASN A 135 -7.59 15.69 4.12
N MET A 136 -6.64 14.77 4.17
CA MET A 136 -6.56 13.68 3.21
C MET A 136 -7.38 12.47 3.65
N ILE A 137 -7.90 11.73 2.68
CA ILE A 137 -8.75 10.58 2.94
C ILE A 137 -7.86 9.35 3.17
N TYR A 138 -8.05 8.69 4.30
CA TYR A 138 -7.41 7.42 4.58
C TYR A 138 -8.39 6.45 5.26
N LYS A 139 -8.07 5.16 5.18
CA LYS A 139 -8.74 4.11 5.94
C LYS A 139 -7.70 3.13 6.48
N LYS A 140 -8.00 2.50 7.61
CA LYS A 140 -7.24 1.36 8.14
C LYS A 140 -8.19 0.18 8.21
N ALA A 141 -7.77 -0.97 7.69
CA ALA A 141 -8.51 -2.21 7.82
C ALA A 141 -8.38 -2.77 9.23
N ASP A 142 -9.27 -3.68 9.63
CA ASP A 142 -9.11 -4.45 10.86
C ASP A 142 -8.03 -5.54 10.68
N GLU A 143 -7.97 -6.15 9.50
CA GLU A 143 -6.98 -7.17 9.15
C GLU A 143 -6.39 -6.92 7.75
N ASP A 144 -7.20 -7.10 6.70
CA ASP A 144 -6.79 -7.01 5.30
C ASP A 144 -7.26 -5.74 4.60
N ALA A 145 -6.33 -5.02 3.98
CA ALA A 145 -6.65 -3.87 3.15
C ALA A 145 -7.36 -4.26 1.83
N ASP A 146 -7.17 -5.49 1.34
CA ASP A 146 -7.65 -5.93 0.03
C ASP A 146 -9.17 -5.76 -0.13
N CYS A 147 -9.94 -6.14 0.89
CA CYS A 147 -11.40 -5.98 0.89
C CYS A 147 -11.82 -4.50 0.87
N LEU A 148 -11.10 -3.63 1.60
CA LEU A 148 -11.38 -2.20 1.57
C LEU A 148 -11.02 -1.56 0.23
N ILE A 149 -9.96 -2.03 -0.43
CA ILE A 149 -9.58 -1.59 -1.78
C ILE A 149 -10.69 -1.97 -2.77
N VAL A 150 -11.15 -3.23 -2.76
CA VAL A 150 -12.25 -3.69 -3.62
C VAL A 150 -13.53 -2.87 -3.38
N LYS A 151 -13.91 -2.64 -2.12
CA LYS A 151 -15.05 -1.79 -1.77
C LYS A 151 -14.89 -0.35 -2.25
N ALA A 152 -13.70 0.22 -2.13
CA ALA A 152 -13.44 1.58 -2.60
C ALA A 152 -13.58 1.71 -4.12
N ILE A 153 -13.13 0.70 -4.87
CA ILE A 153 -13.33 0.64 -6.33
C ILE A 153 -14.82 0.56 -6.67
N ALA A 154 -15.57 -0.30 -5.99
CA ALA A 154 -17.02 -0.47 -6.22
C ALA A 154 -17.84 0.79 -5.91
N LEU A 155 -17.31 1.70 -5.08
CA LEU A 155 -17.92 2.99 -4.74
C LEU A 155 -17.48 4.13 -5.67
N ALA A 156 -16.50 3.91 -6.55
CA ALA A 156 -15.97 4.90 -7.47
C ALA A 156 -16.42 4.79 -8.96
N PRO A 157 -17.51 4.09 -9.36
CA PRO A 157 -17.81 3.85 -10.77
C PRO A 157 -18.22 5.12 -11.54
N THR A 158 -18.61 6.18 -10.84
CA THR A 158 -18.96 7.48 -11.45
C THR A 158 -17.75 8.28 -11.91
N HIS A 159 -16.53 7.87 -11.54
CA HIS A 159 -15.31 8.57 -11.93
C HIS A 159 -14.83 8.14 -13.32
N ALA A 160 -14.27 9.07 -14.09
CA ALA A 160 -13.74 8.78 -15.42
C ALA A 160 -12.60 7.75 -15.41
N SER A 161 -11.85 7.65 -14.31
CA SER A 161 -10.81 6.64 -14.12
C SER A 161 -10.58 6.39 -12.63
N VAL A 162 -10.41 5.12 -12.25
CA VAL A 162 -10.00 4.71 -10.90
C VAL A 162 -8.65 4.02 -11.03
N VAL A 163 -7.65 4.52 -10.29
CA VAL A 163 -6.28 3.99 -10.37
C VAL A 163 -5.87 3.45 -9.01
N VAL A 164 -5.69 2.14 -8.96
CA VAL A 164 -5.16 1.43 -7.79
C VAL A 164 -3.64 1.41 -7.87
N ILE A 165 -2.99 1.93 -6.83
CA ILE A 165 -1.53 1.98 -6.71
C ILE A 165 -1.07 0.89 -5.76
N GLY A 166 -0.28 -0.06 -6.26
CA GLY A 166 0.27 -1.15 -5.45
C GLY A 166 1.41 -1.89 -6.16
N GLU A 167 2.16 -2.68 -5.39
CA GLU A 167 3.17 -3.60 -5.94
C GLU A 167 2.80 -5.09 -5.71
N ASP A 168 1.79 -5.38 -4.87
CA ASP A 168 1.39 -6.75 -4.58
C ASP A 168 0.69 -7.41 -5.77
N ILE A 169 1.25 -8.55 -6.20
CA ILE A 169 0.66 -9.35 -7.28
C ILE A 169 -0.60 -10.07 -6.80
N GLU A 170 -0.69 -10.42 -5.51
CA GLU A 170 -1.87 -11.09 -4.95
C GLU A 170 -3.07 -10.14 -5.05
N LEU A 171 -2.91 -8.89 -4.63
CA LEU A 171 -3.91 -7.83 -4.83
C LEU A 171 -4.27 -7.67 -6.31
N PHE A 172 -3.29 -7.61 -7.21
CA PHE A 172 -3.55 -7.48 -8.65
C PHE A 172 -4.40 -8.64 -9.21
N VAL A 173 -4.09 -9.88 -8.80
CA VAL A 173 -4.85 -11.07 -9.22
C VAL A 173 -6.26 -11.07 -8.65
N ILE A 174 -6.44 -10.69 -7.37
CA ILE A 174 -7.76 -10.52 -6.74
C ILE A 174 -8.59 -9.51 -7.53
N LEU A 175 -7.98 -8.37 -7.88
CA LEU A 175 -8.65 -7.31 -8.61
C LEU A 175 -9.06 -7.73 -10.02
N ILE A 176 -8.22 -8.46 -10.76
CA ILE A 176 -8.60 -9.01 -12.07
C ILE A 176 -9.76 -9.99 -11.95
N GLY A 177 -9.78 -10.84 -10.91
CA GLY A 177 -10.82 -11.84 -10.72
C GLY A 177 -12.18 -11.25 -10.29
N ILE A 178 -12.19 -10.06 -9.69
CA ILE A 178 -13.40 -9.47 -9.07
C ILE A 178 -13.89 -8.22 -9.79
N CYS A 179 -13.00 -7.39 -10.35
CA CYS A 179 -13.39 -6.12 -10.95
C CYS A 179 -14.06 -6.32 -12.31
N THR A 180 -15.25 -5.75 -12.45
CA THR A 180 -16.05 -5.73 -13.69
C THR A 180 -16.13 -4.35 -14.34
N PHE A 181 -15.35 -3.37 -13.84
CA PHE A 181 -15.35 -1.97 -14.27
C PHE A 181 -14.23 -1.66 -15.29
N ASP A 182 -14.59 -1.09 -16.44
CA ASP A 182 -13.72 -0.89 -17.60
C ASP A 182 -12.83 0.37 -17.50
N ASN A 183 -13.03 1.15 -16.44
CA ASN A 183 -12.30 2.37 -16.09
C ASN A 183 -11.35 2.18 -14.90
N VAL A 184 -11.08 0.95 -14.47
CA VAL A 184 -10.19 0.65 -13.33
C VAL A 184 -8.83 0.14 -13.79
N TYR A 185 -7.79 0.82 -13.32
CA TYR A 185 -6.40 0.58 -13.67
C TYR A 185 -5.59 0.18 -12.45
N PHE A 186 -4.70 -0.79 -12.59
CA PHE A 186 -3.69 -1.09 -11.60
C PHE A 186 -2.34 -0.53 -12.07
N LEU A 187 -1.78 0.41 -11.31
CA LEU A 187 -0.48 0.99 -11.59
C LEU A 187 0.61 0.27 -10.81
N LYS A 188 1.40 -0.52 -11.53
CA LYS A 188 2.67 -1.04 -11.03
C LYS A 188 3.80 -0.10 -11.38
N LEU A 189 4.49 0.36 -10.35
CA LEU A 189 5.70 1.15 -10.55
C LEU A 189 6.93 0.24 -10.65
N GLY A 190 7.79 0.52 -11.62
CA GLY A 190 9.10 -0.10 -11.69
C GLY A 190 9.98 0.25 -10.47
N LYS A 191 10.92 -0.64 -10.16
CA LYS A 191 12.09 -0.32 -9.31
C LYS A 191 13.26 0.06 -10.22
N GLY A 192 14.02 1.10 -9.85
CA GLY A 192 15.17 1.58 -10.62
C GLY A 192 14.79 2.13 -12.01
N LYS A 193 15.49 1.68 -13.05
CA LYS A 193 15.30 2.12 -14.47
C LYS A 193 14.05 1.53 -15.15
N SER A 194 13.24 0.76 -14.44
CA SER A 194 12.05 0.12 -15.03
C SER A 194 10.92 1.14 -15.21
N LEU A 195 10.37 1.20 -16.44
CA LEU A 195 9.24 2.08 -16.77
C LEU A 195 7.99 1.75 -15.94
N LYS A 196 7.17 2.78 -15.69
CA LYS A 196 5.84 2.62 -15.08
C LYS A 196 4.96 1.79 -16.00
N LYS A 197 4.16 0.87 -15.44
CA LYS A 197 3.24 0.02 -16.21
C LYS A 197 1.84 0.12 -15.64
N TYR A 198 0.89 0.47 -16.49
CA TYR A 198 -0.53 0.42 -16.21
C TYR A 198 -1.07 -0.92 -16.69
N PHE A 199 -1.96 -1.52 -15.93
CA PHE A 199 -2.70 -2.71 -16.32
C PHE A 199 -4.19 -2.38 -16.21
N LEU A 200 -4.94 -2.64 -17.28
CA LEU A 200 -6.39 -2.53 -17.25
C LEU A 200 -6.94 -3.83 -16.65
N LEU A 201 -7.87 -3.74 -15.70
CA LEU A 201 -8.32 -4.92 -14.94
C LEU A 201 -9.26 -5.85 -15.73
N ILE A 202 -9.93 -5.38 -16.79
CA ILE A 202 -10.79 -6.21 -17.66
C ILE A 202 -10.09 -6.64 -18.97
N GLN A 203 -8.90 -7.22 -18.92
CA GLN A 203 -8.22 -7.70 -20.15
C GLN A 203 -8.37 -9.20 -20.42
N PHE A 204 -9.34 -9.88 -19.79
CA PHE A 204 -9.54 -11.32 -19.94
C PHE A 204 -10.97 -11.68 -20.30
#